data_AF-A0A8S9B9I1-F1
#
_entry.id   AF-A0A8S9B9I1-F1
#
_cell.length_a   1.000
_cell.length_b   1.000
_cell.length_c   1.000
_cell.angle_alpha   90.00
_cell.angle_beta   90.00
_cell.angle_gamma   90.00
#
_symmetry.space_group_name_H-M   'P 1'
#
loop_
_entity.id
_entity.type
_entity.pdbx_description
1 polymer ?
#
loop_
_entity_poly.entity_id
_entity_poly.type
_entity_poly.pdbx_seq_one_letter_code
_entity_poly.pdbx_strand_id
1 'polypeptide(L)'
;MAEYEVLSARVSNETCADSPPAYEVVVGQLAEEAAEVRDDGRITVDLNSRLARTLSKFMPKCPDYSKGEYRTREQPESWAIKLNIVYGHRVRLATHNTFRNFVESHGLEFYPIGGDAEGLMAYMVKNPGLIPGMKSLRQGDIQQKRAIVAQMLAGCWESCVEHDPISGIPFVADAIIANPPSFGHVHCAQALGIPVHLMFTMPWTNTRAFPRPLANLKNGVSDRQLGNHTSYSVVEWLTWQGLGDVINKWPETIDLEPVSAMDGPNLAAQLKVPFTCCWSPALVPKPKNWAPHVDVCGFFFREAPYYTPPPDLDTFMRSGPPPVYIGFGSIVIDDPVRMSNLIIEAVQKCGVRAVISRGWSKLDGPPINNIFYLGDCPHKWLFLECGAVPFFGDQPFWGNMVAARGAGPKPIPHKTLNAQNLAEAISFCLTEEALEAAKQISYSMQSELGVRTAVNSFYTNLPIEKLSCDILSDQPAPWTYKHKGKSIKLSKLAVEILSTKHQFEIKILTIGALVGGKAFMYGMGEGLTDIFTKPYEGGKKEDTLGVLKGVGKRTVSLLTKTNYAMLRLVAYPGQGIAKSIRTAVKSRTPKLIAVARHEEGQYLLMGPIGSAIDRAQALAEFNHLIGKE
;
A
#
# COMPACT_ATOMS: atom_id res chain seq x y z
N MET A 1 31.30 -36.49 9.28
CA MET A 1 32.23 -37.50 8.77
C MET A 1 32.24 -37.35 7.25
N ALA A 2 33.29 -36.68 6.72
CA ALA A 2 33.94 -36.82 5.40
C ALA A 2 33.06 -36.93 4.13
N GLU A 3 33.40 -36.42 2.94
CA GLU A 3 34.41 -35.51 2.39
C GLU A 3 34.03 -35.33 0.90
N TYR A 4 34.56 -34.28 0.29
CA TYR A 4 34.46 -33.92 -1.13
C TYR A 4 35.50 -34.67 -1.99
N GLU A 5 35.19 -34.98 -3.26
CA GLU A 5 36.13 -35.10 -4.41
C GLU A 5 35.30 -35.00 -5.72
N VAL A 6 35.29 -33.86 -6.44
CA VAL A 6 36.19 -33.38 -7.51
C VAL A 6 36.32 -34.31 -8.73
N LEU A 7 35.83 -33.85 -9.88
CA LEU A 7 36.37 -34.21 -11.21
C LEU A 7 36.48 -32.96 -12.08
N SER A 8 37.72 -32.55 -12.31
CA SER A 8 38.16 -31.49 -13.20
C SER A 8 38.13 -31.93 -14.67
N ALA A 9 37.72 -31.04 -15.58
CA ALA A 9 38.12 -31.11 -16.99
C ALA A 9 38.90 -29.84 -17.35
N ARG A 10 40.15 -30.06 -17.76
CA ARG A 10 41.12 -29.06 -18.21
C ARG A 10 40.76 -28.54 -19.61
N VAL A 11 40.77 -27.23 -19.79
CA VAL A 11 41.05 -26.58 -21.08
C VAL A 11 42.16 -25.55 -20.84
N SER A 12 43.16 -25.63 -21.71
CA SER A 12 44.47 -24.98 -21.68
C SER A 12 44.44 -23.51 -22.14
N ASN A 13 45.21 -22.67 -21.43
CA ASN A 13 46.03 -21.50 -21.86
C ASN A 13 45.70 -20.88 -23.23
N GLU A 14 45.37 -19.59 -23.41
CA GLU A 14 46.16 -18.41 -23.01
C GLU A 14 45.39 -17.06 -23.23
N THR A 15 45.61 -16.09 -22.33
CA THR A 15 45.46 -14.61 -22.49
C THR A 15 44.09 -13.92 -22.61
N CYS A 16 43.52 -13.55 -21.47
CA CYS A 16 43.19 -12.14 -21.15
C CYS A 16 43.10 -12.01 -19.61
N ALA A 17 44.07 -11.32 -19.01
CA ALA A 17 44.21 -11.16 -17.58
C ALA A 17 43.46 -9.90 -17.13
N ASP A 18 42.29 -10.07 -16.50
CA ASP A 18 41.72 -9.19 -15.48
C ASP A 18 40.36 -9.78 -15.03
N SER A 19 40.41 -10.97 -14.42
CA SER A 19 39.28 -11.43 -13.61
C SER A 19 39.45 -10.85 -12.20
N PRO A 20 38.43 -10.19 -11.61
CA PRO A 20 38.51 -9.81 -10.20
C PRO A 20 38.78 -11.06 -9.36
N PRO A 21 39.56 -10.95 -8.25
CA PRO A 21 39.92 -12.10 -7.44
C PRO A 21 38.66 -12.83 -6.96
N ALA A 22 38.77 -14.16 -6.80
CA ALA A 22 37.68 -14.99 -6.29
C ALA A 22 37.16 -14.41 -4.96
N TYR A 23 35.88 -14.07 -4.91
CA TYR A 23 35.25 -13.56 -3.71
C TYR A 23 34.99 -14.72 -2.75
N GLU A 24 35.59 -14.67 -1.57
CA GLU A 24 35.11 -15.42 -0.41
C GLU A 24 33.96 -14.64 0.22
N VAL A 25 32.85 -15.31 0.50
CA VAL A 25 31.81 -14.77 1.37
C VAL A 25 32.40 -14.67 2.77
N VAL A 26 32.83 -13.48 3.17
CA VAL A 26 33.19 -13.21 4.56
C VAL A 26 31.90 -13.16 5.37
N VAL A 27 31.58 -14.32 5.96
CA VAL A 27 30.36 -14.58 6.73
C VAL A 27 30.19 -13.60 7.90
N GLY A 28 29.01 -12.97 7.96
CA GLY A 28 28.21 -12.76 9.18
C GLY A 28 28.64 -11.65 10.15
N GLN A 29 29.87 -11.65 10.65
CA GLN A 29 30.22 -10.87 11.86
C GLN A 29 30.83 -9.48 11.56
N LEU A 30 31.48 -9.28 10.41
CA LEU A 30 32.15 -8.01 10.08
C LEU A 30 31.21 -6.96 9.43
N ALA A 31 30.10 -7.40 8.83
CA ALA A 31 29.13 -6.51 8.20
C ALA A 31 28.15 -5.92 9.21
N GLU A 32 27.76 -6.67 10.25
CA GLU A 32 26.86 -6.20 11.30
C GLU A 32 27.47 -5.07 12.16
N GLU A 33 28.79 -5.07 12.38
CA GLU A 33 29.48 -4.01 13.13
C GLU A 33 29.84 -2.76 12.29
N ALA A 34 29.87 -2.87 10.96
CA ALA A 34 30.39 -1.82 10.08
C ALA A 34 29.32 -1.07 9.28
N ALA A 35 28.13 -1.66 9.14
CA ALA A 35 27.09 -1.16 8.26
C ALA A 35 25.68 -1.44 8.83
N GLU A 36 24.96 -0.38 9.21
CA GLU A 36 23.55 -0.48 9.61
C GLU A 36 22.67 -0.41 8.35
N VAL A 37 21.94 -1.50 8.06
CA VAL A 37 20.94 -1.52 6.98
C VAL A 37 19.60 -1.05 7.52
N ARG A 38 19.16 0.12 7.06
CA ARG A 38 17.93 0.78 7.48
C ARG A 38 16.71 0.08 6.86
N ASP A 39 15.52 0.35 7.41
CA ASP A 39 14.25 -0.23 6.97
C ASP A 39 13.92 0.04 5.48
N ASP A 40 14.41 1.14 4.92
CA ASP A 40 14.19 1.46 3.50
C ASP A 40 15.31 0.96 2.58
N GLY A 41 16.22 0.12 3.07
CA GLY A 41 17.32 -0.48 2.30
C GLY A 41 18.57 0.40 2.18
N ARG A 42 18.57 1.61 2.76
CA ARG A 42 19.79 2.44 2.84
C ARG A 42 20.78 1.82 3.81
N ILE A 43 22.07 1.88 3.47
CA ILE A 43 23.16 1.37 4.31
C ILE A 43 23.92 2.56 4.90
N THR A 44 23.97 2.65 6.23
CA THR A 44 24.84 3.59 6.94
C THR A 44 26.16 2.88 7.22
N VAL A 45 27.25 3.34 6.61
CA VAL A 45 28.59 2.78 6.87
C VAL A 45 29.29 3.63 7.91
N ASP A 46 29.72 3.02 9.02
CA ASP A 46 30.62 3.69 9.94
C ASP A 46 32.01 3.78 9.29
N LEU A 47 32.43 5.00 8.94
CA LEU A 47 33.74 5.25 8.34
C LEU A 47 34.90 4.97 9.31
N ASN A 48 34.63 4.94 10.61
CA ASN A 48 35.58 4.51 11.62
C ASN A 48 35.56 2.99 11.85
N SER A 49 34.68 2.23 11.20
CA SER A 49 34.64 0.78 11.33
C SER A 49 35.94 0.14 10.83
N ARG A 50 36.24 -1.05 11.36
CA ARG A 50 37.41 -1.83 10.93
C ARG A 50 37.32 -2.19 9.44
N LEU A 51 36.11 -2.38 8.91
CA LEU A 51 35.84 -2.65 7.50
C LEU A 51 36.15 -1.41 6.63
N ALA A 52 35.63 -0.23 6.97
CA ALA A 52 35.89 1.01 6.23
C ALA A 52 37.38 1.38 6.23
N ARG A 53 38.07 1.21 7.37
CA ARG A 53 39.54 1.39 7.49
C ARG A 53 40.36 0.37 6.70
N THR A 54 39.79 -0.79 6.40
CA THR A 54 40.46 -1.83 5.60
C THR A 54 40.23 -1.57 4.11
N LEU A 55 39.01 -1.22 3.71
CA LEU A 55 38.66 -0.87 2.33
C LEU A 55 39.36 0.42 1.86
N SER A 56 39.56 1.41 2.74
CA SER A 56 40.26 2.66 2.40
C SER A 56 41.72 2.45 1.98
N LYS A 57 42.35 1.35 2.39
CA LYS A 57 43.72 0.99 1.98
C LYS A 57 43.82 0.55 0.51
N PHE A 58 42.69 0.17 -0.09
CA PHE A 58 42.61 -0.26 -1.49
C PHE A 58 42.12 0.86 -2.42
N MET A 59 41.69 2.00 -1.86
CA MET A 59 41.31 3.16 -2.66
C MET A 59 42.57 3.94 -3.12
N PRO A 60 42.63 4.42 -4.37
CA PRO A 60 43.71 5.30 -4.82
C PRO A 60 43.79 6.54 -3.92
N LYS A 61 44.99 6.92 -3.49
CA LYS A 61 45.19 8.15 -2.70
C LYS A 61 44.69 9.34 -3.51
N CYS A 62 43.70 10.07 -2.97
CA CYS A 62 43.22 11.30 -3.56
C CYS A 62 44.38 12.33 -3.65
N PRO A 63 44.44 13.19 -4.68
CA PRO A 63 45.45 14.24 -4.77
C PRO A 63 45.46 15.12 -3.53
N ASP A 64 46.65 15.51 -3.09
CA ASP A 64 46.84 16.30 -1.88
C ASP A 64 46.36 17.75 -2.09
N TYR A 65 45.21 18.10 -1.51
CA TYR A 65 44.63 19.45 -1.52
C TYR A 65 45.13 20.31 -0.35
N SER A 66 46.33 20.07 0.17
CA SER A 66 46.95 20.76 1.32
C SER A 66 47.29 22.25 1.12
N LYS A 67 46.76 22.94 0.10
CA LYS A 67 47.03 24.36 -0.18
C LYS A 67 45.79 25.26 -0.20
N GLY A 68 44.86 25.07 0.74
CA GLY A 68 43.77 26.02 1.00
C GLY A 68 43.52 26.18 2.50
N GLU A 69 43.47 27.41 2.98
CA GLU A 69 43.29 27.77 4.39
C GLU A 69 42.05 27.07 5.01
N TYR A 70 42.29 26.28 6.05
CA TYR A 70 41.24 25.63 6.83
C TYR A 70 40.50 26.66 7.69
N ARG A 71 39.22 26.92 7.38
CA ARG A 71 38.24 27.25 8.41
C ARG A 71 37.95 25.95 9.17
N THR A 72 38.23 25.91 10.47
CA THR A 72 37.80 24.83 11.37
C THR A 72 36.27 24.74 11.37
N ARG A 73 35.73 23.93 10.47
CA ARG A 73 34.38 23.41 10.54
C ARG A 73 34.50 22.07 11.25
N GLU A 74 33.80 21.89 12.36
CA GLU A 74 33.68 20.59 13.04
C GLU A 74 33.42 19.52 11.98
N GLN A 75 34.32 18.53 11.89
CA GLN A 75 34.14 17.44 10.94
C GLN A 75 32.93 16.63 11.41
N PRO A 76 31.91 16.41 10.55
CA PRO A 76 30.85 15.47 10.91
C PRO A 76 31.47 14.07 11.02
N GLU A 77 31.39 13.46 12.21
CA GLU A 77 31.92 12.12 12.52
C GLU A 77 31.29 11.00 11.67
N SER A 78 30.21 11.30 10.95
CA SER A 78 29.59 10.41 9.98
C SER A 78 29.34 11.11 8.65
N TRP A 79 29.62 10.40 7.56
CA TRP A 79 29.19 10.79 6.23
C TRP A 79 28.03 9.88 5.86
N ALA A 80 26.87 10.46 5.61
CA ALA A 80 25.75 9.73 5.03
C ALA A 80 26.05 9.47 3.55
N ILE A 81 26.85 8.44 3.26
CA ILE A 81 26.96 7.92 1.89
C ILE A 81 25.63 7.25 1.59
N LYS A 82 24.82 7.88 0.74
CA LYS A 82 23.53 7.36 0.32
C LYS A 82 23.76 6.24 -0.71
N LEU A 83 24.18 5.06 -0.23
CA LEU A 83 24.10 3.82 -0.99
C LEU A 83 22.61 3.45 -1.06
N ASN A 84 21.92 3.98 -2.07
CA ASN A 84 20.56 3.57 -2.41
C ASN A 84 20.62 2.15 -3.00
N ILE A 85 20.84 1.14 -2.16
CA ILE A 85 20.47 -0.25 -2.49
C ILE A 85 18.99 -0.43 -2.12
N VAL A 86 18.17 0.51 -2.58
CA VAL A 86 16.72 0.37 -2.66
C VAL A 86 16.50 -0.31 -4.00
N TYR A 87 15.56 -1.26 -4.09
CA TYR A 87 15.12 -1.77 -5.39
C TYR A 87 14.96 -0.59 -6.36
N GLY A 88 15.73 -0.59 -7.44
CA GLY A 88 15.93 0.56 -8.36
C GLY A 88 14.71 0.90 -9.21
N HIS A 89 13.51 0.72 -8.66
CA HIS A 89 12.24 0.97 -9.31
C HIS A 89 12.03 2.45 -9.53
N ARG A 90 11.49 2.75 -10.70
CA ARG A 90 10.91 4.04 -11.01
C ARG A 90 9.52 4.11 -10.38
N VAL A 91 9.33 5.03 -9.43
CA VAL A 91 8.08 5.14 -8.66
C VAL A 91 7.42 6.49 -8.91
N ARG A 92 6.14 6.44 -9.26
CA ARG A 92 5.25 7.60 -9.37
C ARG A 92 4.16 7.51 -8.31
N LEU A 93 4.01 8.55 -7.50
CA LEU A 93 2.95 8.67 -6.50
C LEU A 93 1.79 9.51 -7.06
N ALA A 94 0.61 8.90 -7.10
CA ALA A 94 -0.61 9.55 -7.55
C ALA A 94 -1.48 9.96 -6.35
N THR A 95 -1.66 11.27 -6.12
CA THR A 95 -2.45 11.79 -5.00
C THR A 95 -2.93 13.23 -5.25
N HIS A 96 -3.55 13.86 -4.25
CA HIS A 96 -4.02 15.24 -4.35
C HIS A 96 -2.87 16.22 -4.57
N ASN A 97 -3.09 17.25 -5.40
CA ASN A 97 -2.05 18.18 -5.86
C ASN A 97 -1.33 18.93 -4.71
N THR A 98 -1.98 19.10 -3.55
CA THR A 98 -1.38 19.71 -2.35
C THR A 98 -0.10 18.99 -1.89
N PHE A 99 0.04 17.69 -2.20
CA PHE A 99 1.20 16.90 -1.80
C PHE A 99 2.34 16.88 -2.82
N ARG A 100 2.22 17.56 -3.97
CA ARG A 100 3.25 17.52 -5.04
C ARG A 100 4.65 17.85 -4.53
N ASN A 101 4.81 19.02 -3.92
CA ASN A 101 6.11 19.49 -3.41
C ASN A 101 6.69 18.52 -2.36
N PHE A 102 5.82 17.93 -1.53
CA PHE A 102 6.23 16.95 -0.53
C PHE A 102 6.77 15.69 -1.19
N VAL A 103 6.13 15.18 -2.24
CA VAL A 103 6.57 13.98 -2.97
C VAL A 103 7.86 14.23 -3.74
N GLU A 104 7.90 15.31 -4.53
CA GLU A 104 9.03 15.64 -5.40
C GLU A 104 10.30 15.95 -4.59
N SER A 105 10.17 16.60 -3.41
CA SER A 105 11.31 16.84 -2.51
C SER A 105 11.96 15.56 -1.97
N HIS A 106 11.31 14.40 -2.12
CA HIS A 106 11.84 13.09 -1.77
C HIS A 106 12.34 12.29 -2.98
N GLY A 107 12.41 12.91 -4.16
CA GLY A 107 12.93 12.30 -5.38
C GLY A 107 12.00 11.27 -6.03
N LEU A 108 10.69 11.34 -5.74
CA LEU A 108 9.66 10.51 -6.36
C LEU A 108 8.95 11.29 -7.48
N GLU A 109 8.51 10.58 -8.52
CA GLU A 109 7.62 11.20 -9.52
C GLU A 109 6.21 11.40 -8.95
N PHE A 110 5.48 12.36 -9.50
CA PHE A 110 4.16 12.74 -9.01
C PHE A 110 3.12 12.80 -10.14
N TYR A 111 1.87 12.47 -9.81
CA TYR A 111 0.72 12.75 -10.67
C TYR A 111 -0.50 13.24 -9.86
N PRO A 112 -1.16 14.34 -10.25
CA PRO A 112 -2.32 14.84 -9.54
C PRO A 112 -3.58 14.05 -9.92
N ILE A 113 -4.25 13.42 -8.96
CA ILE A 113 -5.53 12.70 -9.23
C ILE A 113 -6.78 13.56 -9.00
N GLY A 114 -6.61 14.88 -8.86
CA GLY A 114 -7.71 15.80 -8.54
C GLY A 114 -8.26 15.63 -7.13
N GLY A 115 -9.43 16.21 -6.87
CA GLY A 115 -10.07 16.22 -5.55
C GLY A 115 -9.45 17.22 -4.56
N ASP A 116 -10.32 17.87 -3.78
CA ASP A 116 -9.94 18.70 -2.64
C ASP A 116 -9.77 17.80 -1.41
N ALA A 117 -8.51 17.54 -1.04
CA ALA A 117 -8.17 16.73 0.12
C ALA A 117 -8.78 17.33 1.41
N GLU A 118 -8.72 18.66 1.54
CA GLU A 118 -9.20 19.40 2.70
C GLU A 118 -10.72 19.35 2.79
N GLY A 119 -11.42 19.62 1.68
CA GLY A 119 -12.87 19.52 1.58
C GLY A 119 -13.41 18.11 1.82
N LEU A 120 -12.72 17.07 1.33
CA LEU A 120 -13.10 15.68 1.57
C LEU A 120 -12.91 15.29 3.05
N MET A 121 -11.78 15.68 3.66
CA MET A 121 -11.51 15.46 5.07
C MET A 121 -12.49 16.21 5.98
N ALA A 122 -12.74 17.49 5.71
CA ALA A 122 -13.71 18.30 6.44
C ALA A 122 -15.13 17.72 6.40
N TYR A 123 -15.53 17.13 5.27
CA TYR A 123 -16.81 16.45 5.16
C TYR A 123 -16.88 15.16 6.00
N MET A 124 -15.83 14.33 5.96
CA MET A 124 -15.77 13.09 6.74
C MET A 124 -15.83 13.36 8.24
N VAL A 125 -15.22 14.45 8.69
CA VAL A 125 -15.36 14.95 10.07
C VAL A 125 -16.80 15.33 10.39
N LYS A 126 -17.49 16.04 9.49
CA LYS A 126 -18.91 16.43 9.67
C LYS A 126 -19.90 15.27 9.60
N ASN A 127 -19.53 14.15 8.96
CA ASN A 127 -20.40 12.98 8.75
C ASN A 127 -19.66 11.68 9.14
N PRO A 128 -19.47 11.40 10.43
CA PRO A 128 -18.61 10.32 10.93
C PRO A 128 -19.14 8.89 10.72
N GLY A 129 -20.22 8.72 9.95
CA GLY A 129 -20.80 7.42 9.64
C GLY A 129 -21.07 7.26 8.14
N LEU A 130 -21.21 6.00 7.69
CA LEU A 130 -21.51 5.66 6.29
C LEU A 130 -22.84 6.22 5.79
N ILE A 131 -23.76 6.57 6.68
CA ILE A 131 -25.05 7.17 6.35
C ILE A 131 -24.96 8.68 6.58
N PRO A 132 -25.01 9.51 5.52
CA PRO A 132 -24.99 10.97 5.66
C PRO A 132 -26.19 11.46 6.47
N GLY A 133 -25.99 12.54 7.24
CA GLY A 133 -27.11 13.22 7.91
C GLY A 133 -28.09 13.84 6.90
N MET A 134 -29.36 13.98 7.29
CA MET A 134 -30.41 14.61 6.46
C MET A 134 -30.09 16.05 6.01
N LYS A 135 -29.24 16.77 6.75
CA LYS A 135 -28.75 18.12 6.38
C LYS A 135 -27.78 18.05 5.18
N SER A 136 -26.84 17.12 5.20
CA SER A 136 -25.86 16.89 4.13
C SER A 136 -26.50 16.40 2.83
N LEU A 137 -27.61 15.65 2.94
CA LEU A 137 -28.44 15.22 1.80
C LEU A 137 -29.12 16.40 1.08
N ARG A 138 -29.57 17.42 1.83
CA ARG A 138 -30.28 18.59 1.29
C ARG A 138 -29.35 19.65 0.67
N GLN A 139 -28.06 19.63 1.01
CA GLN A 139 -27.08 20.63 0.57
C GLN A 139 -26.34 20.25 -0.74
N GLY A 140 -26.62 19.07 -1.33
CA GLY A 140 -25.98 18.64 -2.58
C GLY A 140 -24.59 18.02 -2.40
N ASP A 141 -24.14 17.83 -1.15
CA ASP A 141 -22.82 17.27 -0.81
C ASP A 141 -22.57 15.88 -1.43
N ILE A 142 -23.64 15.12 -1.71
CA ILE A 142 -23.53 13.77 -2.29
C ILE A 142 -23.14 13.86 -3.76
N GLN A 143 -23.78 14.73 -4.54
CA GLN A 143 -23.48 14.94 -5.95
C GLN A 143 -22.06 15.48 -6.13
N GLN A 144 -21.66 16.45 -5.31
CA GLN A 144 -20.29 16.97 -5.31
C GLN A 144 -19.27 15.87 -5.00
N LYS A 145 -19.52 15.02 -4.00
CA LYS A 145 -18.63 13.89 -3.68
C LYS A 145 -18.55 12.85 -4.78
N ARG A 146 -19.68 12.53 -5.41
CA ARG A 146 -19.71 11.61 -6.55
C ARG A 146 -18.89 12.17 -7.72
N ALA A 147 -18.92 13.48 -7.94
CA ALA A 147 -18.08 14.14 -8.93
C ALA A 147 -16.59 14.09 -8.56
N ILE A 148 -16.23 14.30 -7.28
CA ILE A 148 -14.85 14.15 -6.79
C ILE A 148 -14.36 12.72 -7.00
N VAL A 149 -15.17 11.71 -6.65
CA VAL A 149 -14.81 10.30 -6.87
C VAL A 149 -14.64 10.01 -8.37
N ALA A 150 -15.52 10.51 -9.23
CA ALA A 150 -15.36 10.36 -10.68
C ALA A 150 -14.05 10.99 -11.20
N GLN A 151 -13.70 12.18 -10.70
CA GLN A 151 -12.43 12.84 -11.03
C GLN A 151 -11.24 12.01 -10.55
N MET A 152 -11.28 11.50 -9.31
CA MET A 152 -10.23 10.64 -8.76
C MET A 152 -10.06 9.35 -9.55
N LEU A 153 -11.16 8.71 -9.98
CA LEU A 153 -11.10 7.52 -10.82
C LEU A 153 -10.39 7.82 -12.14
N ALA A 154 -10.77 8.90 -12.83
CA ALA A 154 -10.09 9.35 -14.05
C ALA A 154 -8.59 9.62 -13.80
N GLY A 155 -8.27 10.40 -12.76
CA GLY A 155 -6.90 10.72 -12.39
C GLY A 155 -6.06 9.48 -12.01
N CYS A 156 -6.67 8.47 -11.37
CA CYS A 156 -6.00 7.19 -11.10
C CYS A 156 -5.58 6.50 -12.41
N TRP A 157 -6.45 6.45 -13.42
CA TRP A 157 -6.09 5.88 -14.72
C TRP A 157 -5.04 6.71 -15.45
N GLU A 158 -5.26 8.02 -15.54
CA GLU A 158 -4.33 8.93 -16.20
C GLU A 158 -2.94 8.84 -15.56
N SER A 159 -2.85 8.74 -14.23
CA SER A 159 -1.57 8.58 -13.54
C SER A 159 -0.78 7.33 -13.95
N CYS A 160 -1.47 6.30 -14.46
CA CYS A 160 -0.86 5.05 -14.88
C CYS A 160 -0.33 5.06 -16.33
N VAL A 161 -0.72 6.03 -17.17
CA VAL A 161 -0.42 6.01 -18.61
C VAL A 161 -0.03 7.37 -19.20
N GLU A 162 -0.44 8.47 -18.59
CA GLU A 162 -0.19 9.82 -19.09
C GLU A 162 1.14 10.38 -18.56
N HIS A 163 1.65 11.39 -19.26
CA HIS A 163 2.85 12.12 -18.84
C HIS A 163 2.55 12.96 -17.60
N ASP A 164 3.55 13.24 -16.76
CA ASP A 164 3.33 14.24 -15.70
C ASP A 164 2.97 15.59 -16.35
N PRO A 165 1.83 16.21 -16.00
CA PRO A 165 1.35 17.43 -16.64
C PRO A 165 2.29 18.62 -16.50
N ILE A 166 3.27 18.57 -15.57
CA ILE A 166 4.26 19.63 -15.39
C ILE A 166 5.57 19.31 -16.09
N SER A 167 6.24 18.21 -15.72
CA SER A 167 7.55 17.86 -16.29
C SER A 167 7.48 17.29 -17.71
N GLY A 168 6.30 16.84 -18.15
CA GLY A 168 6.10 16.17 -19.44
C GLY A 168 6.72 14.77 -19.51
N ILE A 169 7.23 14.25 -18.39
CA ILE A 169 7.93 12.96 -18.34
C ILE A 169 6.91 11.81 -18.52
N PRO A 170 7.10 10.92 -19.53
CA PRO A 170 6.21 9.79 -19.79
C PRO A 170 6.34 8.71 -18.73
N PHE A 171 5.25 7.98 -18.45
CA PHE A 171 5.26 6.87 -17.48
C PHE A 171 4.13 5.91 -17.78
N VAL A 172 4.43 4.61 -17.69
CA VAL A 172 3.41 3.56 -17.73
C VAL A 172 3.63 2.58 -16.59
N ALA A 173 2.62 2.39 -15.75
CA ALA A 173 2.70 1.47 -14.62
C ALA A 173 2.90 0.01 -15.09
N ASP A 174 3.87 -0.69 -14.48
CA ASP A 174 4.08 -2.14 -14.63
C ASP A 174 3.55 -2.94 -13.41
N ALA A 175 3.24 -2.24 -12.33
CA ALA A 175 2.54 -2.74 -11.15
C ALA A 175 1.87 -1.58 -10.41
N ILE A 176 0.79 -1.85 -9.65
CA ILE A 176 0.08 -0.84 -8.85
C ILE A 176 0.12 -1.22 -7.37
N ILE A 177 0.52 -0.28 -6.52
CA ILE A 177 0.25 -0.32 -5.08
C ILE A 177 -0.80 0.76 -4.80
N ALA A 178 -1.91 0.39 -4.15
CA ALA A 178 -3.01 1.33 -3.92
C ALA A 178 -3.63 1.18 -2.53
N ASN A 179 -4.22 2.26 -2.05
CA ASN A 179 -5.13 2.19 -0.92
C ASN A 179 -6.54 1.79 -1.41
N PRO A 180 -7.29 0.97 -0.65
CA PRO A 180 -8.64 0.57 -1.05
C PRO A 180 -9.62 1.74 -1.29
N PRO A 181 -9.58 2.86 -0.53
CA PRO A 181 -10.46 4.01 -0.77
C PRO A 181 -10.26 4.75 -2.10
N SER A 182 -9.25 4.40 -2.91
CA SER A 182 -9.09 4.96 -4.25
C SER A 182 -10.09 4.41 -5.28
N PHE A 183 -10.66 3.22 -5.04
CA PHE A 183 -11.63 2.50 -5.88
C PHE A 183 -11.21 2.16 -7.33
N GLY A 184 -10.27 2.89 -7.94
CA GLY A 184 -9.83 2.68 -9.33
C GLY A 184 -8.82 1.56 -9.51
N HIS A 185 -8.22 1.06 -8.43
CA HIS A 185 -7.04 0.20 -8.45
C HIS A 185 -7.20 -1.11 -9.26
N VAL A 186 -8.26 -1.89 -9.06
CA VAL A 186 -8.46 -3.18 -9.76
C VAL A 186 -8.74 -2.95 -11.23
N HIS A 187 -9.51 -1.91 -11.54
CA HIS A 187 -9.89 -1.57 -12.91
C HIS A 187 -8.69 -1.07 -13.72
N CYS A 188 -7.86 -0.17 -13.16
CA CYS A 188 -6.62 0.27 -13.81
C CYS A 188 -5.70 -0.94 -14.10
N ALA A 189 -5.51 -1.80 -13.09
CA ALA A 189 -4.70 -3.00 -13.21
C ALA A 189 -5.23 -3.97 -14.27
N GLN A 190 -6.55 -4.15 -14.33
CA GLN A 190 -7.22 -4.97 -15.34
C GLN A 190 -7.04 -4.41 -16.76
N ALA A 191 -7.23 -3.11 -16.96
CA ALA A 191 -7.06 -2.47 -18.27
C ALA A 191 -5.61 -2.54 -18.77
N LEU A 192 -4.63 -2.38 -17.87
CA LEU A 192 -3.20 -2.47 -18.18
C LEU A 192 -2.66 -3.90 -18.30
N GLY A 193 -3.36 -4.87 -17.68
CA GLY A 193 -2.93 -6.26 -17.56
C GLY A 193 -1.75 -6.44 -16.61
N ILE A 194 -1.70 -5.67 -15.52
CA ILE A 194 -0.59 -5.62 -14.55
C ILE A 194 -1.04 -6.05 -13.14
N PRO A 195 -0.13 -6.48 -12.25
CA PRO A 195 -0.46 -6.81 -10.86
C PRO A 195 -0.88 -5.58 -10.05
N VAL A 196 -1.76 -5.81 -9.07
CA VAL A 196 -2.17 -4.82 -8.08
C VAL A 196 -2.03 -5.38 -6.67
N HIS A 197 -1.51 -4.57 -5.76
CA HIS A 197 -1.34 -4.87 -4.35
C HIS A 197 -1.99 -3.77 -3.51
N LEU A 198 -2.82 -4.16 -2.55
CA LEU A 198 -3.47 -3.19 -1.66
C LEU A 198 -2.69 -3.00 -0.38
N MET A 199 -2.42 -1.76 0.00
CA MET A 199 -1.75 -1.44 1.27
C MET A 199 -2.58 -0.44 2.05
N PHE A 200 -2.79 -0.69 3.34
CA PHE A 200 -3.61 0.21 4.13
C PHE A 200 -3.32 0.20 5.63
N THR A 201 -3.61 1.33 6.27
CA THR A 201 -3.33 1.61 7.68
C THR A 201 -4.46 1.23 8.62
N MET A 202 -5.53 0.59 8.14
CA MET A 202 -6.60 0.11 9.00
C MET A 202 -7.23 -1.16 8.43
N PRO A 203 -7.90 -2.00 9.25
CA PRO A 203 -8.51 -3.22 8.75
C PRO A 203 -9.49 -3.01 7.61
N TRP A 204 -9.20 -3.63 6.48
CA TRP A 204 -10.08 -3.65 5.30
C TRP A 204 -10.54 -5.06 4.94
N THR A 205 -9.71 -6.06 5.26
CA THR A 205 -9.97 -7.47 4.96
C THR A 205 -10.81 -8.12 6.05
N ASN A 206 -11.80 -8.90 5.63
CA ASN A 206 -12.75 -9.54 6.52
C ASN A 206 -12.08 -10.41 7.61
N THR A 207 -12.50 -10.23 8.87
CA THR A 207 -12.07 -11.06 10.00
C THR A 207 -13.15 -11.20 11.08
N ARG A 208 -13.02 -12.23 11.90
CA ARG A 208 -13.80 -12.42 13.14
C ARG A 208 -13.18 -11.72 14.35
N ALA A 209 -11.91 -11.32 14.27
CA ALA A 209 -11.16 -10.79 15.41
C ALA A 209 -11.61 -9.40 15.87
N PHE A 210 -11.89 -8.50 14.92
CA PHE A 210 -12.30 -7.12 15.19
C PHE A 210 -13.26 -6.62 14.11
N PRO A 211 -14.16 -5.68 14.43
CA PRO A 211 -15.10 -5.12 13.46
C PRO A 211 -14.35 -4.25 12.46
N ARG A 212 -14.97 -4.04 11.29
CA ARG A 212 -14.45 -3.07 10.32
C ARG A 212 -14.51 -1.66 10.94
N PRO A 213 -13.41 -0.88 10.87
CA PRO A 213 -13.45 0.54 11.18
C PRO A 213 -14.59 1.23 10.42
N LEU A 214 -15.26 2.21 11.05
CA LEU A 214 -16.44 2.92 10.53
C LEU A 214 -17.76 2.11 10.50
N ALA A 215 -17.75 0.80 10.81
CA ALA A 215 -18.97 0.05 11.02
C ALA A 215 -19.56 0.41 12.40
N ASN A 216 -20.43 1.42 12.45
CA ASN A 216 -21.22 1.79 13.65
C ASN A 216 -22.34 0.77 13.93
N LEU A 217 -22.05 -0.53 13.84
CA LEU A 217 -22.99 -1.58 14.19
C LEU A 217 -23.13 -1.59 15.71
N LYS A 218 -24.28 -1.13 16.20
CA LYS A 218 -24.65 -1.29 17.60
C LYS A 218 -24.66 -2.78 17.93
N ASN A 219 -24.12 -3.14 19.09
CA ASN A 219 -24.08 -4.50 19.64
C ASN A 219 -25.48 -5.12 19.71
N GLY A 220 -25.96 -5.68 18.60
CA GLY A 220 -27.26 -6.35 18.47
C GLY A 220 -27.15 -7.78 17.95
N VAL A 221 -25.93 -8.24 17.63
CA VAL A 221 -25.65 -9.63 17.29
C VAL A 221 -25.20 -10.33 18.57
N SER A 222 -25.87 -11.42 18.94
CA SER A 222 -25.56 -12.22 20.14
C SER A 222 -24.14 -12.80 20.10
N ASP A 223 -23.60 -13.04 18.91
CA ASP A 223 -22.20 -13.44 18.68
C ASP A 223 -21.36 -12.27 18.15
N ARG A 224 -20.42 -11.81 18.98
CA ARG A 224 -19.49 -10.72 18.66
C ARG A 224 -18.55 -11.06 17.49
N GLN A 225 -18.14 -12.32 17.33
CA GLN A 225 -17.26 -12.74 16.24
C GLN A 225 -18.00 -12.73 14.89
N LEU A 226 -19.25 -13.18 14.89
CA LEU A 226 -20.12 -13.09 13.72
C LEU A 226 -20.47 -11.62 13.41
N GLY A 227 -20.70 -10.79 14.43
CA GLY A 227 -20.88 -9.34 14.28
C GLY A 227 -19.68 -8.66 13.62
N ASN A 228 -18.46 -9.01 14.04
CA ASN A 228 -17.23 -8.51 13.43
C ASN A 228 -17.14 -8.91 11.95
N HIS A 229 -17.36 -10.19 11.62
CA HIS A 229 -17.27 -10.68 10.24
C HIS A 229 -18.31 -10.03 9.31
N THR A 230 -19.56 -9.93 9.78
CA THR A 230 -20.66 -9.34 9.01
C THR A 230 -20.49 -7.84 8.80
N SER A 231 -19.80 -7.14 9.71
CA SER A 231 -19.51 -5.72 9.57
C SER A 231 -18.78 -5.37 8.27
N TYR A 232 -17.87 -6.23 7.81
CA TYR A 232 -17.11 -5.98 6.57
C TYR A 232 -18.03 -6.00 5.34
N SER A 233 -18.86 -7.03 5.23
CA SER A 233 -19.81 -7.19 4.12
C SER A 233 -20.86 -6.08 4.07
N VAL A 234 -21.37 -5.66 5.23
CA VAL A 234 -22.36 -4.56 5.31
C VAL A 234 -21.77 -3.25 4.80
N VAL A 235 -20.56 -2.90 5.25
CA VAL A 235 -19.90 -1.65 4.83
C VAL A 235 -19.53 -1.69 3.35
N GLU A 236 -19.01 -2.80 2.83
CA GLU A 236 -18.72 -2.94 1.38
C GLU A 236 -20.00 -2.79 0.56
N TRP A 237 -21.08 -3.45 0.98
CA TRP A 237 -22.37 -3.36 0.29
C TRP A 237 -22.92 -1.92 0.28
N LEU A 238 -22.89 -1.21 1.42
CA LEU A 238 -23.32 0.19 1.51
C LEU A 238 -22.47 1.11 0.63
N THR A 239 -21.16 0.88 0.61
CA THR A 239 -20.23 1.64 -0.24
C THR A 239 -20.59 1.46 -1.72
N TRP A 240 -20.87 0.23 -2.13
CA TRP A 240 -21.27 -0.07 -3.52
C TRP A 240 -22.66 0.46 -3.88
N GLN A 241 -23.61 0.49 -2.95
CA GLN A 241 -24.89 1.16 -3.19
C GLN A 241 -24.73 2.68 -3.38
N GLY A 242 -23.78 3.31 -2.68
CA GLY A 242 -23.55 4.75 -2.75
C GLY A 242 -22.69 5.22 -3.93
N LEU A 243 -21.72 4.41 -4.35
CA LEU A 243 -20.71 4.77 -5.35
C LEU A 243 -20.63 3.82 -6.55
N GLY A 244 -21.26 2.65 -6.50
CA GLY A 244 -21.07 1.60 -7.51
C GLY A 244 -21.46 2.01 -8.92
N ASP A 245 -22.43 2.91 -9.10
CA ASP A 245 -22.78 3.45 -10.41
C ASP A 245 -21.74 4.45 -10.95
N VAL A 246 -21.08 5.24 -10.09
CA VAL A 246 -19.93 6.09 -10.46
C VAL A 246 -18.75 5.20 -10.84
N ILE A 247 -18.46 4.20 -10.00
CA ILE A 247 -17.36 3.25 -10.18
C ILE A 247 -17.59 2.39 -11.43
N ASN A 248 -18.84 2.10 -11.82
CA ASN A 248 -19.14 1.29 -13.01
C ASN A 248 -19.27 2.11 -14.30
N LYS A 249 -19.62 3.39 -14.24
CA LYS A 249 -19.71 4.24 -15.43
C LYS A 249 -18.33 4.55 -16.01
N TRP A 250 -17.33 4.64 -15.16
CA TRP A 250 -15.97 5.03 -15.56
C TRP A 250 -15.19 3.93 -16.31
N PRO A 251 -15.22 2.63 -15.93
CA PRO A 251 -14.56 1.54 -16.66
C PRO A 251 -14.97 1.44 -18.13
N GLU A 252 -16.21 1.80 -18.48
CA GLU A 252 -16.66 1.86 -19.88
C GLU A 252 -15.84 2.86 -20.71
N THR A 253 -15.34 3.94 -20.09
CA THR A 253 -14.50 4.95 -20.76
C THR A 253 -13.10 4.44 -21.10
N ILE A 254 -12.66 3.37 -20.44
CA ILE A 254 -11.38 2.67 -20.67
C ILE A 254 -11.59 1.25 -21.26
N ASP A 255 -12.71 1.06 -21.98
CA ASP A 255 -13.08 -0.17 -22.68
C ASP A 255 -13.26 -1.43 -21.79
N LEU A 256 -13.50 -1.27 -20.48
CA LEU A 256 -13.79 -2.37 -19.56
C LEU A 256 -15.29 -2.61 -19.39
N GLU A 257 -15.64 -3.85 -19.02
CA GLU A 257 -17.00 -4.20 -18.66
C GLU A 257 -17.35 -3.71 -17.25
N PRO A 258 -18.56 -3.16 -17.03
CA PRO A 258 -19.05 -2.83 -15.71
C PRO A 258 -19.07 -4.05 -14.79
N VAL A 259 -18.75 -3.85 -13.52
CA VAL A 259 -18.83 -4.91 -12.51
C VAL A 259 -20.26 -5.03 -12.02
N SER A 260 -20.76 -6.26 -11.87
CA SER A 260 -22.12 -6.47 -11.40
C SER A 260 -22.31 -5.88 -10.00
N ALA A 261 -23.53 -5.40 -9.69
CA ALA A 261 -23.86 -4.85 -8.38
C ALA A 261 -23.64 -5.82 -7.21
N MET A 262 -23.62 -7.12 -7.50
CA MET A 262 -23.43 -8.19 -6.51
C MET A 262 -21.96 -8.56 -6.32
N ASP A 263 -21.15 -8.45 -7.37
CA ASP A 263 -19.75 -8.88 -7.35
C ASP A 263 -18.82 -7.74 -6.91
N GLY A 264 -19.17 -6.48 -7.21
CA GLY A 264 -18.38 -5.29 -6.84
C GLY A 264 -17.93 -5.26 -5.37
N PRO A 265 -18.84 -5.41 -4.39
CA PRO A 265 -18.50 -5.43 -2.97
C PRO A 265 -17.48 -6.50 -2.56
N ASN A 266 -17.30 -7.55 -3.37
CA ASN A 266 -16.42 -8.68 -3.06
C ASN A 266 -15.26 -8.82 -4.05
N LEU A 267 -15.10 -7.89 -4.99
CA LEU A 267 -14.20 -8.05 -6.14
C LEU A 267 -12.75 -8.33 -5.71
N ALA A 268 -12.20 -7.52 -4.80
CA ALA A 268 -10.84 -7.70 -4.29
C ALA A 268 -10.66 -9.05 -3.57
N ALA A 269 -11.67 -9.51 -2.84
CA ALA A 269 -11.64 -10.79 -2.14
C ALA A 269 -11.77 -11.99 -3.10
N GLN A 270 -12.65 -11.90 -4.09
CA GLN A 270 -12.85 -12.95 -5.11
C GLN A 270 -11.61 -13.12 -5.98
N LEU A 271 -10.97 -12.00 -6.36
CA LEU A 271 -9.72 -11.99 -7.12
C LEU A 271 -8.49 -12.32 -6.27
N LYS A 272 -8.65 -12.52 -4.95
CA LYS A 272 -7.56 -12.77 -3.99
C LYS A 272 -6.45 -11.72 -4.12
N VAL A 273 -6.83 -10.45 -4.25
CA VAL A 273 -5.86 -9.34 -4.39
C VAL A 273 -4.97 -9.30 -3.14
N PRO A 274 -3.64 -9.35 -3.30
CA PRO A 274 -2.70 -9.25 -2.19
C PRO A 274 -2.94 -8.00 -1.35
N PHE A 275 -2.82 -8.15 -0.03
CA PHE A 275 -3.10 -7.06 0.91
C PHE A 275 -2.02 -6.99 2.00
N THR A 276 -1.43 -5.81 2.23
CA THR A 276 -0.52 -5.58 3.35
C THR A 276 -1.08 -4.52 4.30
N CYS A 277 -1.19 -4.91 5.55
CA CYS A 277 -1.61 -4.07 6.66
C CYS A 277 -0.41 -3.30 7.22
N CYS A 278 -0.47 -1.97 7.17
CA CYS A 278 0.60 -1.05 7.54
C CYS A 278 0.53 -0.67 9.01
N TRP A 279 0.54 -1.66 9.90
CA TRP A 279 0.57 -1.47 11.34
C TRP A 279 1.43 -2.50 12.04
N SER A 280 1.82 -2.20 13.28
CA SER A 280 2.62 -3.08 14.12
C SER A 280 1.87 -4.36 14.52
N PRO A 281 2.42 -5.56 14.26
CA PRO A 281 1.88 -6.81 14.79
C PRO A 281 1.93 -6.87 16.34
N ALA A 282 2.84 -6.13 16.98
CA ALA A 282 2.89 -6.01 18.44
C ALA A 282 1.64 -5.30 19.00
N LEU A 283 1.06 -4.37 18.25
CA LEU A 283 -0.20 -3.72 18.61
C LEU A 283 -1.41 -4.58 18.18
N VAL A 284 -1.52 -4.89 16.88
CA VAL A 284 -2.62 -5.67 16.32
C VAL A 284 -2.05 -6.89 15.56
N PRO A 285 -2.12 -8.09 16.15
CA PRO A 285 -1.52 -9.28 15.55
C PRO A 285 -2.34 -9.73 14.34
N LYS A 286 -1.68 -10.40 13.38
CA LYS A 286 -2.34 -11.02 12.22
C LYS A 286 -3.41 -12.03 12.69
N PRO A 287 -4.70 -11.83 12.36
CA PRO A 287 -5.74 -12.81 12.64
C PRO A 287 -5.42 -14.18 12.02
N LYS A 288 -5.63 -15.26 12.80
CA LYS A 288 -5.33 -16.64 12.36
C LYS A 288 -6.12 -17.10 11.12
N ASN A 289 -7.27 -16.48 10.86
CA ASN A 289 -8.17 -16.82 9.77
C ASN A 289 -7.89 -16.03 8.47
N TRP A 290 -6.85 -15.20 8.44
CA TRP A 290 -6.46 -14.51 7.22
C TRP A 290 -5.69 -15.42 6.26
N ALA A 291 -5.96 -15.22 4.98
CA ALA A 291 -5.31 -15.97 3.91
C ALA A 291 -3.81 -15.60 3.81
N PRO A 292 -2.98 -16.46 3.18
CA PRO A 292 -1.54 -16.21 3.06
C PRO A 292 -1.18 -14.91 2.32
N HIS A 293 -2.03 -14.42 1.41
CA HIS A 293 -1.83 -13.18 0.65
C HIS A 293 -2.19 -11.90 1.44
N VAL A 294 -2.47 -12.01 2.74
CA VAL A 294 -2.83 -10.89 3.61
C VAL A 294 -1.80 -10.78 4.74
N ASP A 295 -0.95 -9.78 4.70
CA ASP A 295 0.16 -9.61 5.65
C ASP A 295 -0.03 -8.43 6.60
N VAL A 296 0.69 -8.47 7.72
CA VAL A 296 0.86 -7.36 8.67
C VAL A 296 2.35 -7.09 8.76
N CYS A 297 2.79 -5.89 8.37
CA CYS A 297 4.21 -5.63 8.09
C CYS A 297 4.92 -4.76 9.13
N GLY A 298 4.20 -4.00 9.94
CA GLY A 298 4.76 -2.89 10.73
C GLY A 298 4.29 -1.54 10.23
N PHE A 299 4.59 -0.48 10.99
CA PHE A 299 4.31 0.89 10.56
C PHE A 299 5.35 1.40 9.55
N PHE A 300 4.93 2.25 8.63
CA PHE A 300 5.84 2.94 7.70
C PHE A 300 6.35 4.22 8.34
N PHE A 301 7.51 4.13 8.98
CA PHE A 301 8.17 5.30 9.54
C PHE A 301 9.13 5.90 8.53
N ARG A 302 9.01 7.21 8.31
CA ARG A 302 10.04 7.99 7.62
C ARG A 302 11.11 8.42 8.63
N GLU A 303 12.29 8.74 8.12
CA GLU A 303 13.25 9.53 8.87
C GLU A 303 12.63 10.84 9.36
N ALA A 304 12.84 11.13 10.64
CA ALA A 304 12.51 12.42 11.17
C ALA A 304 13.47 13.45 10.57
N PRO A 305 12.97 14.60 10.09
CA PRO A 305 13.84 15.70 9.74
C PRO A 305 14.61 16.14 10.99
N TYR A 306 15.81 16.68 10.81
CA TYR A 306 16.48 17.41 11.87
C TYR A 306 15.57 18.55 12.33
N TYR A 307 15.34 18.65 13.63
CA TYR A 307 14.43 19.61 14.21
C TYR A 307 15.10 20.27 15.41
N THR A 308 15.14 21.60 15.38
CA THR A 308 15.55 22.42 16.52
C THR A 308 14.28 23.06 17.08
N PRO A 309 13.87 22.74 18.31
CA PRO A 309 12.69 23.34 18.90
C PRO A 309 12.88 24.86 19.05
N PRO A 310 11.81 25.65 18.89
CA PRO A 310 11.79 27.05 19.28
C PRO A 310 12.24 27.24 20.75
N PRO A 311 12.92 28.35 21.09
CA PRO A 311 13.48 28.53 22.44
C PRO A 311 12.45 28.49 23.58
N ASP A 312 11.23 28.97 23.32
CA ASP A 312 10.11 28.93 24.26
C ASP A 312 9.62 27.51 24.52
N LEU A 313 9.51 26.69 23.46
CA LEU A 313 9.22 25.27 23.58
C LEU A 313 10.32 24.53 24.34
N ASP A 314 11.59 24.72 23.97
CA ASP A 314 12.73 24.08 24.66
C ASP A 314 12.78 24.44 26.15
N THR A 315 12.57 25.73 26.47
CA THR A 315 12.48 26.21 27.85
C THR A 315 11.31 25.55 28.59
N PHE A 316 10.13 25.48 27.97
CA PHE A 316 8.97 24.83 28.56
C PHE A 316 9.27 23.35 28.84
N MET A 317 9.82 22.60 27.88
CA MET A 317 10.13 21.19 28.07
C MET A 317 11.09 20.98 29.25
N ARG A 318 12.17 21.78 29.35
CA ARG A 318 13.20 21.67 30.40
C ARG A 318 12.79 22.14 31.80
N SER A 319 11.74 22.96 31.91
CA SER A 319 11.37 23.64 33.16
C SER A 319 10.67 22.77 34.22
N GLY A 320 10.56 21.45 34.03
CA GLY A 320 9.87 20.57 34.97
C GLY A 320 9.67 19.13 34.49
N PRO A 321 8.72 18.38 35.10
CA PRO A 321 8.42 16.98 34.74
C PRO A 321 7.80 16.85 33.33
N PRO A 322 8.02 15.75 32.59
CA PRO A 322 7.52 15.58 31.22
C PRO A 322 6.02 15.94 31.07
N PRO A 323 5.65 16.81 30.10
CA PRO A 323 4.26 17.21 29.92
C PRO A 323 3.42 16.14 29.21
N VAL A 324 2.10 16.23 29.33
CA VAL A 324 1.14 15.45 28.54
C VAL A 324 0.86 16.17 27.23
N TYR A 325 1.02 15.48 26.11
CA TYR A 325 0.63 16.02 24.80
C TYR A 325 -0.85 15.75 24.52
N ILE A 326 -1.56 16.80 24.12
CA ILE A 326 -2.97 16.75 23.74
C ILE A 326 -3.10 17.34 22.34
N GLY A 327 -3.44 16.48 21.37
CA GLY A 327 -3.59 16.90 19.98
C GLY A 327 -4.61 16.05 19.26
N PHE A 328 -5.46 16.70 18.47
CA PHE A 328 -6.53 16.06 17.71
C PHE A 328 -6.23 15.98 16.21
N GLY A 329 -5.06 16.45 15.78
CA GLY A 329 -4.68 16.48 14.37
C GLY A 329 -5.57 17.39 13.51
N SER A 330 -5.76 17.01 12.26
CA SER A 330 -6.47 17.76 11.21
C SER A 330 -7.99 17.71 11.33
N ILE A 331 -8.52 17.94 12.52
CA ILE A 331 -9.95 17.77 12.79
C ILE A 331 -10.58 19.11 13.10
N VAL A 332 -11.78 19.32 12.56
CA VAL A 332 -12.62 20.50 12.82
C VAL A 332 -13.52 20.19 14.00
N ILE A 333 -13.29 20.88 15.11
CA ILE A 333 -14.11 20.80 16.31
C ILE A 333 -15.19 21.88 16.21
N ASP A 334 -16.45 21.50 16.43
CA ASP A 334 -17.60 22.40 16.29
C ASP A 334 -17.53 23.62 17.23
N ASP A 335 -17.02 23.41 18.46
CA ASP A 335 -16.84 24.45 19.47
C ASP A 335 -15.43 24.34 20.09
N PRO A 336 -14.42 24.97 19.45
CA PRO A 336 -13.02 24.88 19.88
C PRO A 336 -12.80 25.58 21.22
N VAL A 337 -13.56 26.64 21.54
CA VAL A 337 -13.44 27.37 22.81
C VAL A 337 -13.89 26.49 23.97
N ARG A 338 -15.05 25.84 23.84
CA ARG A 338 -15.53 24.88 24.84
C ARG A 338 -14.57 23.71 25.01
N MET A 339 -14.02 23.20 23.91
CA MET A 339 -13.03 22.12 23.98
C MET A 339 -11.75 22.55 24.69
N SER A 340 -11.18 23.71 24.35
CA SER A 340 -10.02 24.27 25.04
C SER A 340 -10.27 24.40 26.54
N ASN A 341 -11.41 24.97 26.94
CA ASN A 341 -11.76 25.13 28.36
C ASN A 341 -11.87 23.77 29.08
N LEU A 342 -12.48 22.77 28.44
CA LEU A 342 -12.58 21.42 28.97
C LEU A 342 -11.20 20.79 29.17
N ILE A 343 -10.29 20.93 28.20
CA ILE A 343 -8.93 20.41 28.28
C ILE A 343 -8.15 21.11 29.40
N ILE A 344 -8.22 22.45 29.48
CA ILE A 344 -7.57 23.22 30.54
C ILE A 344 -8.06 22.76 31.92
N GLU A 345 -9.37 22.61 32.10
CA GLU A 345 -9.96 22.13 33.35
C GLU A 345 -9.46 20.72 33.71
N ALA A 346 -9.40 19.80 32.74
CA ALA A 346 -8.89 18.44 32.95
C ALA A 346 -7.41 18.44 33.36
N VAL A 347 -6.57 19.21 32.67
CA VAL A 347 -5.14 19.35 32.97
C VAL A 347 -4.92 19.92 34.38
N GLN A 348 -5.70 20.94 34.75
CA GLN A 348 -5.66 21.53 36.09
C GLN A 348 -6.10 20.53 37.17
N LYS A 349 -7.15 19.74 36.93
CA LYS A 349 -7.59 18.67 37.83
C LYS A 349 -6.52 17.60 38.05
N CYS A 350 -5.78 17.24 37.01
CA CYS A 350 -4.67 16.28 37.12
C CYS A 350 -3.41 16.87 37.76
N GLY A 351 -3.26 18.20 37.78
CA GLY A 351 -2.06 18.87 38.27
C GLY A 351 -0.82 18.62 37.40
N VAL A 352 -1.01 18.33 36.11
CA VAL A 352 0.08 17.99 35.17
C VAL A 352 0.48 19.19 34.31
N ARG A 353 1.68 19.14 33.72
CA ARG A 353 2.04 20.03 32.62
C ARG A 353 1.47 19.48 31.31
N ALA A 354 1.07 20.33 30.38
CA ALA A 354 0.51 19.91 29.10
C ALA A 354 1.03 20.71 27.92
N VAL A 355 1.19 20.03 26.78
CA VAL A 355 1.41 20.63 25.46
C VAL A 355 0.15 20.41 24.63
N ILE A 356 -0.57 21.48 24.31
CA ILE A 356 -1.81 21.43 23.52
C ILE A 356 -1.48 21.81 22.08
N SER A 357 -1.65 20.88 21.14
CA SER A 357 -1.51 21.17 19.71
C SER A 357 -2.69 22.01 19.23
N ARG A 358 -2.39 23.15 18.60
CA ARG A 358 -3.39 24.02 17.98
C ARG A 358 -4.17 23.28 16.90
N GLY A 359 -3.47 22.48 16.08
CA GLY A 359 -4.05 21.73 14.97
C GLY A 359 -4.93 22.58 14.04
N TRP A 360 -5.82 21.92 13.29
CA TRP A 360 -6.76 22.64 12.40
C TRP A 360 -7.90 23.34 13.16
N SER A 361 -8.18 22.91 14.39
CA SER A 361 -9.18 23.51 15.26
C SER A 361 -8.72 24.80 15.94
N LYS A 362 -7.44 25.19 15.78
CA LYS A 362 -6.83 26.37 16.40
C LYS A 362 -7.12 26.42 17.90
N LEU A 363 -6.93 25.29 18.59
CA LEU A 363 -7.11 25.21 20.03
C LEU A 363 -6.14 26.16 20.72
N ASP A 364 -6.70 27.15 21.41
CA ASP A 364 -5.96 28.19 22.10
C ASP A 364 -6.65 28.53 23.42
N GLY A 365 -6.00 29.33 24.25
CA GLY A 365 -6.53 29.77 25.53
C GLY A 365 -5.67 30.83 26.20
N PRO A 366 -6.05 31.27 27.41
CA PRO A 366 -5.24 32.22 28.17
C PRO A 366 -3.86 31.62 28.50
N PRO A 367 -2.81 32.45 28.67
CA PRO A 367 -1.51 31.97 29.09
C PRO A 367 -1.60 31.38 30.49
N ILE A 368 -1.28 30.10 30.62
CA ILE A 368 -1.30 29.34 31.87
C ILE A 368 0.06 28.67 32.03
N ASN A 369 0.72 28.84 33.19
CA ASN A 369 2.11 28.44 33.40
C ASN A 369 2.41 26.96 33.12
N ASN A 370 1.46 26.05 33.34
CA ASN A 370 1.62 24.62 33.10
C ASN A 370 1.10 24.15 31.73
N ILE A 371 0.74 25.06 30.81
CA ILE A 371 0.21 24.72 29.48
C ILE A 371 0.98 25.47 28.39
N PHE A 372 1.44 24.75 27.38
CA PHE A 372 2.06 25.30 26.19
C PHE A 372 1.22 25.02 24.94
N TYR A 373 0.91 26.05 24.16
CA TYR A 373 0.12 25.92 22.92
C TYR A 373 1.05 25.77 21.71
N LEU A 374 1.14 24.56 21.18
CA LEU A 374 2.08 24.18 20.13
C LEU A 374 1.49 24.32 18.72
N GLY A 375 2.28 24.87 17.80
CA GLY A 375 2.02 24.81 16.36
C GLY A 375 2.41 23.46 15.75
N ASP A 376 2.95 23.46 14.53
CA ASP A 376 3.45 22.24 13.91
C ASP A 376 4.81 21.83 14.50
N CYS A 377 4.94 20.55 14.86
CA CYS A 377 6.16 19.97 15.43
C CYS A 377 6.28 18.49 15.02
N PRO A 378 7.47 17.98 14.67
CA PRO A 378 7.65 16.56 14.40
C PRO A 378 7.31 15.69 15.62
N HIS A 379 6.29 14.84 15.49
CA HIS A 379 5.84 13.98 16.59
C HIS A 379 6.90 12.97 17.06
N LYS A 380 7.81 12.52 16.18
CA LYS A 380 8.91 11.63 16.59
C LYS A 380 9.86 12.31 17.59
N TRP A 381 10.02 13.63 17.50
CA TRP A 381 10.77 14.40 18.51
C TRP A 381 9.92 14.63 19.75
N LEU A 382 8.66 15.06 19.57
CA LEU A 382 7.77 15.45 20.67
C LEU A 382 7.33 14.27 21.57
N PHE A 383 7.04 13.10 21.01
CA PHE A 383 6.49 11.95 21.76
C PHE A 383 7.54 11.16 22.52
N LEU A 384 8.83 11.37 22.25
CA LEU A 384 9.88 10.92 23.17
C LEU A 384 9.79 11.65 24.51
N GLU A 385 9.13 12.81 24.52
CA GLU A 385 9.06 13.73 25.65
C GLU A 385 7.64 13.86 26.25
N CYS A 386 6.63 13.15 25.70
CA CYS A 386 5.21 13.35 26.03
C CYS A 386 4.35 12.06 25.96
N GLY A 387 3.23 12.00 26.71
CA GLY A 387 2.13 11.01 26.54
C GLY A 387 0.98 11.52 25.65
N ALA A 388 0.15 10.66 25.03
CA ALA A 388 -0.83 11.05 23.98
C ALA A 388 -2.25 10.42 24.11
N VAL A 389 -3.30 11.06 23.54
CA VAL A 389 -4.71 10.59 23.52
C VAL A 389 -5.38 10.77 22.13
N PRO A 390 -6.02 9.74 21.53
CA PRO A 390 -6.66 9.81 20.18
C PRO A 390 -8.20 10.07 20.19
N PHE A 391 -8.82 10.42 19.04
CA PHE A 391 -10.17 11.02 18.95
C PHE A 391 -11.15 10.64 17.77
N PHE A 392 -10.77 10.36 16.50
CA PHE A 392 -11.70 10.12 15.34
C PHE A 392 -11.38 9.11 14.19
N GLY A 393 -12.39 8.63 13.44
CA GLY A 393 -12.20 7.84 12.21
C GLY A 393 -11.91 6.36 12.47
N ASP A 394 -10.71 5.89 12.14
CA ASP A 394 -10.16 4.62 12.64
C ASP A 394 -9.72 4.74 14.11
N GLN A 395 -9.65 5.95 14.66
CA GLN A 395 -9.17 6.17 16.03
C GLN A 395 -10.02 5.49 17.12
N PRO A 396 -11.36 5.29 17.02
CA PRO A 396 -12.07 4.42 17.96
C PRO A 396 -11.55 2.98 17.91
N PHE A 397 -11.19 2.45 16.74
CA PHE A 397 -10.55 1.15 16.63
C PHE A 397 -9.17 1.19 17.31
N TRP A 398 -8.31 2.16 16.96
CA TRP A 398 -6.96 2.27 17.54
C TRP A 398 -6.95 2.50 19.04
N GLY A 399 -7.80 3.38 19.55
CA GLY A 399 -7.95 3.61 20.97
C GLY A 399 -8.42 2.35 21.72
N ASN A 400 -9.30 1.55 21.11
CA ASN A 400 -9.66 0.25 21.69
C ASN A 400 -8.50 -0.76 21.63
N MET A 401 -7.66 -0.73 20.60
CA MET A 401 -6.48 -1.60 20.52
C MET A 401 -5.43 -1.21 21.57
N VAL A 402 -5.18 0.08 21.76
CA VAL A 402 -4.30 0.60 22.82
C VAL A 402 -4.83 0.20 24.20
N ALA A 403 -6.13 0.40 24.45
CA ALA A 403 -6.77 0.02 25.70
C ALA A 403 -6.72 -1.50 25.95
N ALA A 404 -6.93 -2.31 24.91
CA ALA A 404 -6.84 -3.77 25.01
C ALA A 404 -5.42 -4.27 25.33
N ARG A 405 -4.40 -3.45 25.06
CA ARG A 405 -3.01 -3.72 25.44
C ARG A 405 -2.60 -3.10 26.78
N GLY A 406 -3.52 -2.41 27.47
CA GLY A 406 -3.25 -1.75 28.74
C GLY A 406 -2.44 -0.45 28.64
N ALA A 407 -1.98 -0.06 27.43
CA ALA A 407 -1.14 1.11 27.21
C ALA A 407 -1.91 2.45 27.20
N GLY A 408 -3.21 2.42 27.48
CA GLY A 408 -4.04 3.62 27.56
C GLY A 408 -5.48 3.30 28.01
N PRO A 409 -6.28 4.32 28.33
CA PRO A 409 -7.63 4.14 28.83
C PRO A 409 -8.59 3.72 27.70
N LYS A 410 -9.77 3.22 28.08
CA LYS A 410 -10.85 2.99 27.11
C LYS A 410 -11.20 4.33 26.41
N PRO A 411 -11.43 4.33 25.08
CA PRO A 411 -11.80 5.54 24.36
C PRO A 411 -13.04 6.20 24.95
N ILE A 412 -12.99 7.50 25.19
CA ILE A 412 -14.13 8.28 25.68
C ILE A 412 -15.03 8.64 24.49
N PRO A 413 -16.31 8.24 24.49
CA PRO A 413 -17.23 8.68 23.44
C PRO A 413 -17.39 10.21 23.46
N HIS A 414 -17.35 10.85 22.28
CA HIS A 414 -17.47 12.31 22.15
C HIS A 414 -18.68 12.90 22.92
N LYS A 415 -19.83 12.22 22.90
CA LYS A 415 -21.07 12.67 23.56
C LYS A 415 -20.99 12.72 25.08
N THR A 416 -20.06 11.96 25.67
CA THR A 416 -19.89 11.87 27.12
C THR A 416 -18.62 12.57 27.59
N LEU A 417 -17.78 13.08 26.69
CA LEU A 417 -16.52 13.76 27.02
C LEU A 417 -16.78 14.99 27.91
N ASN A 418 -16.08 15.05 29.04
CA ASN A 418 -16.10 16.15 29.98
C ASN A 418 -14.73 16.26 30.69
N ALA A 419 -14.50 17.33 31.44
CA ALA A 419 -13.21 17.55 32.10
C ALA A 419 -12.87 16.44 33.12
N GLN A 420 -13.88 15.86 33.78
CA GLN A 420 -13.68 14.84 34.80
C GLN A 420 -13.20 13.51 34.20
N ASN A 421 -13.90 12.99 33.18
CA ASN A 421 -13.46 11.73 32.56
C ASN A 421 -12.20 11.87 31.70
N LEU A 422 -11.94 13.06 31.15
CA LEU A 422 -10.67 13.36 30.51
C LEU A 422 -9.53 13.35 31.54
N ALA A 423 -9.74 13.95 32.72
CA ALA A 423 -8.76 13.92 33.80
C ALA A 423 -8.49 12.48 34.28
N GLU A 424 -9.53 11.66 34.45
CA GLU A 424 -9.38 10.24 34.79
C GLU A 424 -8.60 9.46 33.73
N ALA A 425 -8.84 9.73 32.46
CA ALA A 425 -8.10 9.13 31.34
C ALA A 425 -6.63 9.57 31.32
N ILE A 426 -6.34 10.85 31.56
CA ILE A 426 -4.96 11.36 31.68
C ILE A 426 -4.26 10.67 32.85
N SER A 427 -4.89 10.61 34.02
CA SER A 427 -4.33 9.95 35.20
C SER A 427 -4.07 8.46 34.95
N PHE A 428 -4.93 7.76 34.19
CA PHE A 428 -4.69 6.38 33.78
C PHE A 428 -3.42 6.25 32.92
N CYS A 429 -3.21 7.13 31.96
CA CYS A 429 -2.00 7.10 31.12
C CYS A 429 -0.70 7.30 31.93
N LEU A 430 -0.80 7.84 33.13
CA LEU A 430 0.34 8.13 34.00
C LEU A 430 0.60 7.03 35.05
N THR A 431 -0.18 5.95 35.06
CA THR A 431 0.10 4.82 35.97
C THR A 431 1.30 4.01 35.49
N GLU A 432 1.98 3.35 36.44
CA GLU A 432 3.14 2.51 36.12
C GLU A 432 2.77 1.37 35.16
N GLU A 433 1.58 0.80 35.29
CA GLU A 433 1.11 -0.29 34.43
C GLU A 433 0.91 0.16 32.99
N ALA A 434 0.33 1.35 32.78
CA ALA A 434 0.12 1.90 31.44
C ALA A 434 1.45 2.26 30.77
N LEU A 435 2.37 2.86 31.53
CA LEU A 435 3.71 3.19 31.07
C LEU A 435 4.53 1.94 30.73
N GLU A 436 4.46 0.89 31.55
CA GLU A 436 5.16 -0.37 31.30
C GLU A 436 4.58 -1.09 30.08
N ALA A 437 3.25 -1.15 29.95
CA ALA A 437 2.61 -1.69 28.75
C ALA A 437 3.03 -0.94 27.48
N ALA A 438 3.09 0.39 27.52
CA ALA A 438 3.57 1.21 26.41
C ALA A 438 5.05 0.93 26.07
N LYS A 439 5.92 0.77 27.08
CA LYS A 439 7.33 0.41 26.88
C LYS A 439 7.49 -0.96 26.22
N GLN A 440 6.75 -1.97 26.67
CA GLN A 440 6.79 -3.32 26.08
C GLN A 440 6.38 -3.33 24.61
N ILE A 441 5.33 -2.57 24.27
CA ILE A 441 4.91 -2.38 22.87
C ILE A 441 6.02 -1.65 22.08
N SER A 442 6.62 -0.60 22.65
CA SER A 442 7.71 0.14 22.02
C SER A 442 8.92 -0.75 21.73
N TYR A 443 9.37 -1.56 22.70
CA TYR A 443 10.48 -2.49 22.50
C TYR A 443 10.21 -3.50 21.38
N SER A 444 8.98 -4.00 21.31
CA SER A 444 8.56 -4.88 20.21
C SER A 444 8.63 -4.15 18.86
N MET A 445 8.10 -2.93 18.79
CA MET A 445 8.08 -2.11 17.57
C MET A 445 9.46 -1.68 17.09
N GLN A 446 10.45 -1.52 17.98
CA GLN A 446 11.81 -1.12 17.60
C GLN A 446 12.51 -2.14 16.69
N SER A 447 12.14 -3.42 16.79
CA SER A 447 12.67 -4.48 15.94
C SER A 447 11.94 -4.64 14.60
N GLU A 448 10.83 -3.91 14.40
CA GLU A 448 10.01 -4.03 13.19
C GLU A 448 10.61 -3.23 12.02
N LEU A 449 10.76 -3.90 10.88
CA LEU A 449 11.16 -3.29 9.61
C LEU A 449 9.93 -3.18 8.70
N GLY A 450 9.10 -2.18 8.96
CA GLY A 450 7.79 -2.01 8.33
C GLY A 450 7.85 -1.88 6.82
N VAL A 451 8.69 -0.97 6.32
CA VAL A 451 8.85 -0.71 4.89
C VAL A 451 9.46 -1.92 4.19
N ARG A 452 10.53 -2.50 4.75
CA ARG A 452 11.19 -3.69 4.18
C ARG A 452 10.24 -4.88 4.11
N THR A 453 9.47 -5.11 5.16
CA THR A 453 8.50 -6.21 5.23
C THR A 453 7.37 -6.02 4.22
N ALA A 454 6.90 -4.79 4.01
CA ALA A 454 5.92 -4.49 2.97
C ALA A 454 6.46 -4.70 1.56
N VAL A 455 7.70 -4.30 1.29
CA VAL A 455 8.36 -4.56 0.01
C VAL A 455 8.52 -6.07 -0.22
N ASN A 456 8.92 -6.83 0.80
CA ASN A 456 8.99 -8.30 0.72
C ASN A 456 7.61 -8.92 0.46
N SER A 457 6.56 -8.43 1.13
CA SER A 457 5.18 -8.87 0.91
C SER A 457 4.74 -8.58 -0.53
N PHE A 458 5.09 -7.41 -1.07
CA PHE A 458 4.84 -7.06 -2.47
C PHE A 458 5.52 -8.04 -3.43
N TYR A 459 6.83 -8.27 -3.30
CA TYR A 459 7.56 -9.21 -4.16
C TYR A 459 7.09 -10.66 -4.06
N THR A 460 6.76 -11.12 -2.85
CA THR A 460 6.27 -12.49 -2.62
C THR A 460 4.95 -12.74 -3.37
N ASN A 461 4.17 -11.68 -3.59
CA ASN A 461 2.90 -11.74 -4.30
C ASN A 461 3.01 -11.35 -5.78
N LEU A 462 4.19 -10.94 -6.27
CA LEU A 462 4.41 -10.64 -7.68
C LEU A 462 4.71 -11.92 -8.47
N PRO A 463 4.07 -12.12 -9.65
CA PRO A 463 4.41 -13.22 -10.54
C PRO A 463 5.66 -12.88 -11.38
N ILE A 464 6.83 -12.73 -10.73
CA ILE A 464 8.08 -12.21 -11.32
C ILE A 464 8.41 -12.92 -12.65
N GLU A 465 8.38 -14.25 -12.69
CA GLU A 465 8.68 -15.02 -13.92
C GLU A 465 7.77 -14.67 -15.11
N LYS A 466 6.51 -14.31 -14.84
CA LYS A 466 5.55 -13.90 -15.88
C LYS A 466 5.76 -12.45 -16.30
N LEU A 467 6.40 -11.64 -15.46
CA LEU A 467 6.68 -10.23 -15.70
C LEU A 467 8.04 -10.01 -16.33
N SER A 468 9.05 -10.85 -16.10
CA SER A 468 10.41 -10.63 -16.63
C SER A 468 10.47 -10.73 -18.16
N CYS A 469 11.23 -9.83 -18.78
CA CYS A 469 11.58 -9.91 -20.20
C CYS A 469 12.60 -11.02 -20.47
N ASP A 470 12.45 -11.69 -21.61
CA ASP A 470 13.32 -12.81 -21.99
C ASP A 470 14.70 -12.34 -22.48
N ILE A 471 14.87 -11.04 -22.76
CA ILE A 471 16.15 -10.43 -23.20
C ILE A 471 16.78 -9.61 -22.06
N LEU A 472 15.96 -8.82 -21.37
CA LEU A 472 16.38 -7.94 -20.27
C LEU A 472 15.68 -8.41 -19.00
N SER A 473 16.22 -9.44 -18.34
CA SER A 473 15.54 -10.18 -17.27
C SER A 473 15.17 -9.35 -16.03
N ASP A 474 15.88 -8.24 -15.83
CA ASP A 474 15.65 -7.22 -14.81
C ASP A 474 14.51 -6.24 -15.16
N GLN A 475 14.01 -6.27 -16.41
CA GLN A 475 12.98 -5.36 -16.89
C GLN A 475 11.61 -6.08 -17.04
N PRO A 476 10.50 -5.38 -16.69
CA PRO A 476 9.16 -5.92 -16.91
C PRO A 476 8.82 -5.98 -18.41
N ALA A 477 8.09 -7.01 -18.79
CA ALA A 477 7.71 -7.34 -20.15
C ALA A 477 6.21 -7.15 -20.35
N PRO A 478 5.78 -5.93 -20.72
CA PRO A 478 4.38 -5.71 -21.05
C PRO A 478 3.99 -6.42 -22.34
N TRP A 479 4.93 -6.81 -23.21
CA TRP A 479 4.64 -7.28 -24.57
C TRP A 479 5.05 -8.74 -24.79
N THR A 480 4.38 -9.38 -25.75
CA THR A 480 4.64 -10.77 -26.14
C THR A 480 4.71 -10.91 -27.65
N TYR A 481 5.90 -11.15 -28.18
CA TYR A 481 6.16 -11.38 -29.60
C TYR A 481 6.04 -12.86 -29.95
N LYS A 482 5.28 -13.19 -31.01
CA LYS A 482 5.12 -14.57 -31.49
C LYS A 482 5.93 -14.81 -32.75
N HIS A 483 6.80 -15.82 -32.73
CA HIS A 483 7.61 -16.22 -33.89
C HIS A 483 7.66 -17.74 -34.00
N LYS A 484 7.22 -18.30 -35.15
CA LYS A 484 7.25 -19.74 -35.44
C LYS A 484 6.73 -20.62 -34.28
N GLY A 485 5.63 -20.19 -33.63
CA GLY A 485 5.03 -20.91 -32.51
C GLY A 485 5.66 -20.65 -31.13
N LYS A 486 6.82 -19.99 -31.06
CA LYS A 486 7.42 -19.51 -29.80
C LYS A 486 6.84 -18.15 -29.40
N SER A 487 6.79 -17.91 -28.10
CA SER A 487 6.29 -16.69 -27.48
C SER A 487 7.42 -16.06 -26.68
N ILE A 488 7.83 -14.84 -27.04
CA ILE A 488 8.96 -14.12 -26.45
C ILE A 488 8.42 -12.88 -25.73
N LYS A 489 8.72 -12.73 -24.44
CA LYS A 489 8.34 -11.60 -23.59
C LYS A 489 9.34 -10.46 -23.75
N LEU A 490 8.84 -9.28 -24.13
CA LEU A 490 9.67 -8.11 -24.41
C LEU A 490 9.33 -6.93 -23.49
N SER A 491 10.35 -6.30 -22.93
CA SER A 491 10.25 -5.05 -22.19
C SER A 491 10.07 -3.86 -23.12
N LYS A 492 9.63 -2.72 -22.58
CA LYS A 492 9.51 -1.44 -23.32
C LYS A 492 10.87 -1.07 -23.95
N LEU A 493 11.95 -1.21 -23.19
CA LEU A 493 13.32 -0.98 -23.65
C LEU A 493 13.76 -1.95 -24.76
N ALA A 494 13.51 -3.25 -24.56
CA ALA A 494 13.91 -4.28 -25.53
C ALA A 494 13.26 -4.01 -26.90
N VAL A 495 12.00 -3.57 -26.91
CA VAL A 495 11.30 -3.20 -28.13
C VAL A 495 11.99 -2.05 -28.83
N GLU A 496 12.33 -0.98 -28.12
CA GLU A 496 12.89 0.19 -28.78
C GLU A 496 14.26 -0.10 -29.38
N ILE A 497 15.06 -0.93 -28.70
CA ILE A 497 16.31 -1.46 -29.24
C ILE A 497 16.04 -2.25 -30.53
N LEU A 498 15.04 -3.11 -30.52
CA LEU A 498 14.68 -3.99 -31.63
C LEU A 498 14.08 -3.22 -32.84
N SER A 499 13.29 -2.17 -32.58
CA SER A 499 12.60 -1.37 -33.58
C SER A 499 13.54 -0.53 -34.46
N THR A 500 14.77 -0.27 -33.99
CA THR A 500 15.77 0.46 -34.80
C THR A 500 16.41 -0.38 -35.92
N LYS A 501 16.38 -1.72 -35.84
CA LYS A 501 17.04 -2.60 -36.84
C LYS A 501 16.11 -3.54 -37.60
N HIS A 502 15.01 -3.95 -36.99
CA HIS A 502 13.98 -4.69 -37.69
C HIS A 502 12.80 -3.75 -37.92
N GLN A 503 12.33 -3.64 -39.16
CA GLN A 503 11.03 -3.05 -39.46
C GLN A 503 9.94 -3.90 -38.82
N PHE A 504 9.76 -3.76 -37.50
CA PHE A 504 8.63 -4.32 -36.80
C PHE A 504 7.40 -3.57 -37.29
N GLU A 505 6.61 -4.20 -38.16
CA GLU A 505 5.20 -3.83 -38.23
C GLU A 505 4.65 -4.08 -36.82
N ILE A 506 4.30 -2.99 -36.13
CA ILE A 506 3.55 -3.00 -34.86
C ILE A 506 2.14 -3.51 -35.17
N LYS A 507 2.02 -4.75 -35.67
CA LYS A 507 0.77 -5.49 -35.79
C LYS A 507 0.40 -5.92 -34.39
N ILE A 508 -0.15 -4.96 -33.64
CA ILE A 508 -0.84 -5.06 -32.35
C ILE A 508 -0.40 -6.33 -31.61
N LEU A 509 0.81 -6.25 -31.04
CA LEU A 509 1.30 -7.21 -30.06
C LEU A 509 0.22 -7.33 -28.97
N THR A 510 -0.44 -8.48 -28.93
CA THR A 510 -1.63 -8.70 -28.11
C THR A 510 -1.21 -8.72 -26.63
N ILE A 511 -1.38 -7.60 -25.95
CA ILE A 511 -1.25 -7.48 -24.51
C ILE A 511 -2.55 -8.00 -23.87
N GLY A 512 -2.45 -8.90 -22.90
CA GLY A 512 -3.43 -8.95 -21.81
C GLY A 512 -4.55 -10.00 -21.83
N ALA A 513 -4.62 -10.95 -22.76
CA ALA A 513 -5.66 -11.99 -22.68
C ALA A 513 -5.28 -13.22 -21.81
N LEU A 514 -3.99 -13.45 -21.52
CA LEU A 514 -3.55 -14.73 -20.96
C LEU A 514 -3.55 -14.81 -19.41
N VAL A 515 -3.48 -13.68 -18.70
CA VAL A 515 -3.39 -13.68 -17.22
C VAL A 515 -4.77 -13.53 -16.57
N GLY A 516 -5.67 -12.72 -17.14
CA GLY A 516 -7.07 -12.66 -16.72
C GLY A 516 -7.83 -13.96 -17.00
N GLY A 517 -7.67 -14.54 -18.21
CA GLY A 517 -8.39 -15.74 -18.60
C GLY A 517 -7.99 -16.99 -17.79
N LYS A 518 -6.70 -17.20 -17.52
CA LYS A 518 -6.27 -18.40 -16.76
C LYS A 518 -6.53 -18.29 -15.26
N ALA A 519 -6.35 -17.11 -14.63
CA ALA A 519 -6.71 -16.93 -13.23
C ALA A 519 -8.23 -17.02 -13.00
N PHE A 520 -9.02 -16.51 -13.94
CA PHE A 520 -10.48 -16.64 -13.95
C PHE A 520 -10.95 -18.09 -14.20
N MET A 521 -10.28 -18.83 -15.10
CA MET A 521 -10.57 -20.24 -15.37
C MET A 521 -10.19 -21.16 -14.19
N TYR A 522 -9.06 -20.92 -13.51
CA TYR A 522 -8.68 -21.70 -12.32
C TYR A 522 -9.61 -21.42 -11.13
N GLY A 523 -10.08 -20.18 -10.96
CA GLY A 523 -11.10 -19.82 -9.97
C GLY A 523 -12.48 -20.43 -10.25
N MET A 524 -12.86 -20.58 -11.53
CA MET A 524 -14.11 -21.27 -11.93
C MET A 524 -14.01 -22.81 -11.84
N GLY A 525 -12.83 -23.38 -12.10
CA GLY A 525 -12.62 -24.84 -12.13
C GLY A 525 -12.82 -25.49 -10.76
N GLU A 526 -12.32 -24.86 -9.69
CA GLU A 526 -12.53 -25.33 -8.30
C GLU A 526 -13.97 -25.09 -7.82
N GLY A 527 -14.61 -23.99 -8.24
CA GLY A 527 -15.99 -23.68 -7.85
C GLY A 527 -17.05 -24.62 -8.45
N LEU A 528 -16.81 -25.16 -9.64
CA LEU A 528 -17.73 -26.10 -10.31
C LEU A 528 -17.59 -27.54 -9.81
N THR A 529 -16.37 -27.99 -9.52
CA THR A 529 -16.15 -29.35 -9.00
C THR A 529 -16.78 -29.51 -7.60
N ASP A 530 -16.74 -28.49 -6.76
CA ASP A 530 -17.35 -28.54 -5.43
C ASP A 530 -18.89 -28.58 -5.43
N ILE A 531 -19.54 -28.07 -6.49
CA ILE A 531 -21.01 -28.02 -6.62
C ILE A 531 -21.58 -29.34 -7.15
N PHE A 532 -20.85 -30.09 -7.98
CA PHE A 532 -21.37 -31.30 -8.64
C PHE A 532 -20.86 -32.61 -8.03
N THR A 533 -19.64 -32.65 -7.49
CA THR A 533 -19.05 -33.91 -7.00
C THR A 533 -19.56 -34.28 -5.60
N LYS A 534 -19.69 -33.29 -4.70
CA LYS A 534 -20.12 -33.50 -3.30
C LYS A 534 -21.59 -33.95 -3.14
N PRO A 535 -22.56 -33.54 -3.97
CA PRO A 535 -23.92 -34.09 -3.92
C PRO A 535 -24.03 -35.48 -4.55
N TYR A 536 -23.22 -35.79 -5.56
CA TYR A 536 -23.24 -37.07 -6.26
C TYR A 536 -22.68 -38.21 -5.39
N GLU A 537 -21.69 -37.93 -4.55
CA GLU A 537 -21.14 -38.89 -3.59
C GLU A 537 -22.01 -39.06 -2.32
N GLY A 538 -22.77 -38.03 -1.94
CA GLY A 538 -23.73 -38.09 -0.82
C GLY A 538 -25.04 -38.84 -1.13
N GLY A 539 -25.44 -38.94 -2.40
CA GLY A 539 -26.69 -39.61 -2.81
C GLY A 539 -26.59 -41.13 -2.96
N LYS A 540 -25.42 -41.72 -2.78
CA LYS A 540 -25.18 -43.16 -3.00
C LYS A 540 -25.28 -44.01 -1.73
N LYS A 541 -25.60 -43.40 -0.58
CA LYS A 541 -25.78 -44.07 0.72
C LYS A 541 -27.04 -43.57 1.41
N GLU A 542 -28.21 -44.07 1.01
CA GLU A 542 -29.33 -44.34 1.93
C GLU A 542 -30.49 -45.01 1.19
N ASP A 543 -31.05 -46.01 1.87
CA ASP A 543 -31.94 -47.05 1.38
C ASP A 543 -33.37 -46.53 1.08
N THR A 544 -33.96 -47.02 -0.01
CA THR A 544 -35.17 -46.49 -0.62
C THR A 544 -36.42 -47.26 -0.17
N LEU A 545 -37.02 -46.95 0.99
CA LEU A 545 -38.45 -47.27 1.24
C LEU A 545 -39.05 -46.64 2.51
N GLY A 546 -38.90 -45.32 2.73
CA GLY A 546 -39.51 -44.66 3.90
C GLY A 546 -40.08 -43.26 3.68
N VAL A 547 -39.74 -42.58 2.58
CA VAL A 547 -40.00 -41.13 2.42
C VAL A 547 -41.29 -40.83 1.62
N LEU A 548 -41.94 -41.84 1.04
CA LEU A 548 -43.10 -41.62 0.16
C LEU A 548 -44.42 -41.24 0.88
N LYS A 549 -44.42 -41.03 2.21
CA LYS A 549 -45.61 -40.56 2.96
C LYS A 549 -45.52 -39.15 3.53
N GLY A 550 -44.45 -38.39 3.23
CA GLY A 550 -44.23 -37.04 3.80
C GLY A 550 -44.30 -35.85 2.84
N VAL A 551 -44.58 -36.03 1.55
CA VAL A 551 -44.33 -35.00 0.50
C VAL A 551 -45.63 -34.39 -0.06
N GLY A 552 -46.54 -33.99 0.82
CA GLY A 552 -47.79 -33.32 0.44
C GLY A 552 -47.85 -31.80 0.72
N LYS A 553 -46.88 -31.22 1.44
CA LYS A 553 -47.01 -29.84 1.96
C LYS A 553 -45.75 -28.96 1.90
N ARG A 554 -44.74 -29.28 1.08
CA ARG A 554 -43.49 -28.49 0.98
C ARG A 554 -43.07 -28.05 -0.43
N THR A 555 -43.90 -28.21 -1.45
CA THR A 555 -43.50 -28.03 -2.86
C THR A 555 -43.63 -26.62 -3.44
N VAL A 556 -43.85 -25.58 -2.62
CA VAL A 556 -43.91 -24.17 -3.10
C VAL A 556 -42.66 -23.34 -2.72
N SER A 557 -41.81 -23.82 -1.81
CA SER A 557 -40.64 -23.06 -1.32
C SER A 557 -39.31 -23.41 -2.03
N LEU A 558 -39.26 -24.53 -2.78
CA LEU A 558 -38.02 -25.00 -3.41
C LEU A 558 -37.86 -24.63 -4.89
N LEU A 559 -38.93 -24.28 -5.61
CA LEU A 559 -38.84 -23.99 -7.05
C LEU A 559 -38.51 -22.52 -7.37
N THR A 560 -38.60 -21.62 -6.39
CA THR A 560 -38.24 -20.20 -6.56
C THR A 560 -36.77 -19.87 -6.26
N LYS A 561 -36.02 -20.77 -5.61
CA LYS A 561 -34.65 -20.46 -5.13
C LYS A 561 -33.49 -21.10 -5.88
N THR A 562 -33.70 -22.00 -6.84
CA THR A 562 -32.59 -22.78 -7.44
C THR A 562 -32.35 -22.54 -8.93
N ASN A 563 -33.23 -21.83 -9.65
CA ASN A 563 -33.09 -21.69 -11.12
C ASN A 563 -32.22 -20.50 -11.60
N TYR A 564 -31.83 -19.56 -10.75
CA TYR A 564 -30.99 -18.43 -11.18
C TYR A 564 -29.49 -18.76 -11.29
N ALA A 565 -28.99 -19.77 -10.57
CA ALA A 565 -27.59 -20.15 -10.60
C ALA A 565 -27.21 -20.95 -11.87
N MET A 566 -28.11 -21.83 -12.35
CA MET A 566 -27.90 -22.59 -13.59
C MET A 566 -28.06 -21.72 -14.85
N LEU A 567 -29.04 -20.81 -14.87
CA LEU A 567 -29.20 -19.84 -15.97
C LEU A 567 -28.00 -18.88 -16.08
N ARG A 568 -27.35 -18.53 -14.97
CA ARG A 568 -26.09 -17.73 -14.95
C ARG A 568 -24.89 -18.47 -15.58
N LEU A 569 -24.86 -19.80 -15.53
CA LEU A 569 -23.73 -20.62 -16.03
C LEU A 569 -23.72 -20.77 -17.56
N VAL A 570 -24.87 -20.71 -18.21
CA VAL A 570 -25.01 -20.94 -19.66
C VAL A 570 -25.10 -19.62 -20.46
N ALA A 571 -25.64 -18.54 -19.87
CA ALA A 571 -25.86 -17.28 -20.59
C ALA A 571 -24.63 -16.37 -20.70
N TYR A 572 -23.74 -16.34 -19.69
CA TYR A 572 -22.60 -15.42 -19.63
C TYR A 572 -21.45 -15.74 -20.60
N PRO A 573 -21.07 -17.01 -20.86
CA PRO A 573 -19.97 -17.30 -21.80
C PRO A 573 -20.28 -16.87 -23.23
N GLY A 574 -21.53 -17.06 -23.70
CA GLY A 574 -21.94 -16.71 -25.06
C GLY A 574 -21.98 -15.20 -25.33
N GLN A 575 -22.44 -14.40 -24.37
CA GLN A 575 -22.39 -12.94 -24.47
C GLN A 575 -20.98 -12.38 -24.28
N GLY A 576 -20.20 -12.94 -23.35
CA GLY A 576 -18.81 -12.55 -23.10
C GLY A 576 -17.89 -12.79 -24.30
N ILE A 577 -18.04 -13.90 -25.03
CA ILE A 577 -17.27 -14.21 -26.24
C ILE A 577 -17.66 -13.27 -27.40
N ALA A 578 -18.97 -13.09 -27.66
CA ALA A 578 -19.44 -12.22 -28.73
C ALA A 578 -19.08 -10.74 -28.49
N LYS A 579 -19.07 -10.30 -27.24
CA LYS A 579 -18.71 -8.93 -26.85
C LYS A 579 -17.19 -8.73 -26.77
N SER A 580 -16.42 -9.73 -26.33
CA SER A 580 -14.95 -9.73 -26.43
C SER A 580 -14.46 -9.57 -27.87
N ILE A 581 -15.13 -10.24 -28.83
CA ILE A 581 -14.87 -10.07 -30.26
C ILE A 581 -15.23 -8.65 -30.71
N ARG A 582 -16.32 -8.06 -30.21
CA ARG A 582 -16.73 -6.67 -30.50
C ARG A 582 -15.77 -5.63 -29.92
N THR A 583 -15.26 -5.84 -28.70
CA THR A 583 -14.29 -4.98 -28.02
C THR A 583 -12.91 -5.06 -28.67
N ALA A 584 -12.49 -6.23 -29.15
CA ALA A 584 -11.24 -6.40 -29.90
C ALA A 584 -11.21 -5.62 -31.23
N VAL A 585 -12.37 -5.39 -31.85
CA VAL A 585 -12.49 -4.67 -33.13
C VAL A 585 -12.66 -3.15 -32.95
N LYS A 586 -13.15 -2.67 -31.80
CA LYS A 586 -13.47 -1.25 -31.56
C LYS A 586 -12.72 -0.54 -30.42
N SER A 587 -11.95 -1.24 -29.59
CA SER A 587 -11.30 -0.64 -28.41
C SER A 587 -10.21 0.38 -28.78
N ARG A 588 -10.23 1.52 -28.09
CA ARG A 588 -9.25 2.60 -28.21
C ARG A 588 -8.15 2.45 -27.16
N THR A 589 -8.50 1.93 -25.98
CA THR A 589 -7.65 1.88 -24.80
C THR A 589 -6.38 1.04 -24.99
N PRO A 590 -6.43 -0.20 -25.53
CA PRO A 590 -5.21 -0.97 -25.77
C PRO A 590 -4.23 -0.28 -26.73
N LYS A 591 -4.74 0.50 -27.70
CA LYS A 591 -3.90 1.27 -28.63
C LYS A 591 -3.22 2.44 -27.93
N LEU A 592 -3.94 3.16 -27.07
CA LEU A 592 -3.38 4.24 -26.27
C LEU A 592 -2.29 3.73 -25.31
N ILE A 593 -2.55 2.60 -24.62
CA ILE A 593 -1.54 1.96 -23.77
C ILE A 593 -0.30 1.58 -24.58
N ALA A 594 -0.46 1.05 -25.79
CA ALA A 594 0.68 0.69 -26.65
C ALA A 594 1.52 1.92 -27.03
N VAL A 595 0.87 3.05 -27.37
CA VAL A 595 1.54 4.32 -27.66
C VAL A 595 2.29 4.83 -26.42
N ALA A 596 1.63 4.90 -25.26
CA ALA A 596 2.26 5.36 -24.02
C ALA A 596 3.46 4.50 -23.62
N ARG A 597 3.39 3.17 -23.81
CA ARG A 597 4.51 2.25 -23.55
C ARG A 597 5.69 2.47 -24.49
N HIS A 598 5.41 2.82 -25.74
CA HIS A 598 6.43 3.17 -26.73
C HIS A 598 7.11 4.50 -26.37
N GLU A 599 6.33 5.53 -26.05
CA GLU A 599 6.84 6.84 -25.62
C GLU A 599 7.70 6.74 -24.36
N GLU A 600 7.25 5.98 -23.35
CA GLU A 600 8.04 5.70 -22.16
C GLU A 600 9.29 4.88 -22.49
N GLY A 601 9.18 3.84 -23.33
CA GLY A 601 10.32 3.02 -23.76
C GLY A 601 11.42 3.87 -24.40
N GLN A 602 11.05 4.83 -25.25
CA GLN A 602 11.98 5.78 -25.87
C GLN A 602 12.67 6.67 -24.83
N TYR A 603 11.89 7.22 -23.89
CA TYR A 603 12.43 8.02 -22.79
C TYR A 603 13.43 7.24 -21.93
N LEU A 604 13.09 6.00 -21.54
CA LEU A 604 13.96 5.14 -20.76
C LEU A 604 15.25 4.78 -21.52
N LEU A 605 15.16 4.59 -22.84
CA LEU A 605 16.31 4.26 -23.70
C LEU A 605 17.29 5.44 -23.83
N MET A 606 16.80 6.67 -23.77
CA MET A 606 17.61 7.90 -23.78
C MET A 606 18.20 8.25 -22.40
N GLY A 607 17.63 7.70 -21.33
CA GLY A 607 18.04 7.95 -19.95
C GLY A 607 19.19 7.07 -19.45
N PRO A 608 19.53 7.17 -18.15
CA PRO A 608 20.60 6.40 -17.53
C PRO A 608 20.44 4.87 -17.66
N ILE A 609 19.20 4.38 -17.54
CA ILE A 609 18.89 2.94 -17.69
C ILE A 609 19.26 2.46 -19.09
N GLY A 610 18.79 3.16 -20.13
CA GLY A 610 19.12 2.84 -21.52
C GLY A 610 20.59 2.95 -21.87
N SER A 611 21.33 3.84 -21.21
CA SER A 611 22.78 3.99 -21.39
C SER A 611 23.61 2.84 -20.81
N ALA A 612 23.07 2.14 -19.81
CA ALA A 612 23.73 1.01 -19.16
C ALA A 612 23.50 -0.33 -19.89
N ILE A 613 22.59 -0.38 -20.86
CA ILE A 613 22.23 -1.60 -21.58
C ILE A 613 23.15 -1.82 -22.78
N ASP A 614 23.75 -3.01 -22.86
CA ASP A 614 24.42 -3.48 -24.08
C ASP A 614 23.38 -3.83 -25.15
N ARG A 615 23.17 -2.88 -26.08
CA ARG A 615 22.21 -3.02 -27.17
C ARG A 615 22.61 -4.12 -28.15
N ALA A 616 23.91 -4.39 -28.33
CA ALA A 616 24.37 -5.44 -29.24
C ALA A 616 24.08 -6.82 -28.64
N GLN A 617 24.33 -6.99 -27.34
CA GLN A 617 23.99 -8.21 -26.62
C GLN A 617 22.47 -8.46 -26.63
N ALA A 618 21.65 -7.43 -26.36
CA ALA A 618 20.19 -7.57 -26.39
C ALA A 618 19.67 -8.01 -27.77
N LEU A 619 20.27 -7.50 -28.86
CA LEU A 619 19.95 -7.92 -30.22
C LEU A 619 20.40 -9.36 -30.52
N ALA A 620 21.59 -9.75 -30.06
CA ALA A 620 22.10 -11.10 -30.23
C ALA A 620 21.21 -12.13 -29.52
N GLU A 621 20.80 -11.84 -28.29
CA GLU A 621 19.89 -12.71 -27.51
C GLU A 621 18.53 -12.85 -28.21
N PHE A 622 17.98 -11.75 -28.75
CA PHE A 622 16.74 -11.82 -29.53
C PHE A 622 16.90 -12.69 -30.78
N ASN A 623 17.98 -12.50 -31.54
CA ASN A 623 18.28 -13.29 -32.74
C ASN A 623 18.38 -14.78 -32.42
N HIS A 624 19.07 -15.12 -31.34
CA HIS A 624 19.14 -16.48 -30.81
C HIS A 624 17.75 -17.05 -30.49
N LEU A 625 16.88 -16.30 -29.80
CA LEU A 625 15.52 -16.73 -29.46
C LEU A 625 14.64 -16.98 -30.71
N ILE A 626 14.82 -16.21 -31.78
CA ILE A 626 14.10 -16.40 -33.06
C ILE A 626 14.80 -17.36 -34.03
N GLY A 627 15.97 -17.90 -33.69
CA GLY A 627 16.74 -18.83 -34.53
C GLY A 627 17.34 -18.16 -35.77
N LYS A 628 17.75 -16.90 -35.67
CA LYS A 628 18.65 -16.24 -36.61
C LYS A 628 20.04 -16.24 -35.99
N GLU A 629 21.01 -16.87 -36.64
CA GLU A 629 22.43 -16.72 -36.28
C GLU A 629 22.97 -15.37 -36.74
#